data_AF-A0A4Q5AM32-F1
#
_entry.id   AF-A0A4Q5AM32-F1
#
_cell.length_a   1.000
_cell.length_b   1.000
_cell.length_c   1.000
_cell.angle_alpha   90.00
_cell.angle_beta   90.00
_cell.angle_gamma   90.00
#
_symmetry.space_group_name_H-M   'P 1'
#
loop_
_entity.id
_entity.type
_entity.pdbx_description
1 polymer ?
#
loop_
_entity_poly.entity_id
_entity_poly.type
_entity_poly.pdbx_seq_one_letter_code
_entity_poly.pdbx_strand_id
1 'polypeptide(L)'
;MPSAFATHPPILFNTHGFLRDVRAVQCRFETLVSEHHHRPFTLTDDLGYTDAELTPLAERLFGGTAWPDTLHLAIVTGEPAIVEQCRGFLDAIVGETEDRGWQCWLMRIVVDGIMAMCANHTLDGLPMALRVRRRKALRKTLRSRRPYRSDDGSKCYEDHMAYARQNQWLCATTLLRWGTPGQTTVRAARQFMMCHESALMLIDDGECFTHGETVCIDGTDAGHGTAAPGTSSIDDYLQRLRSQADAAYRASTRRQQIAQELHTSRGMQPSDSDVRYVYDAERLIDAYQRLQYDDMPTHTELLTQVLLYDEPTGMDLWENPVYLFDMACSLLGCTEGFRAARFFETHCQNQHAVSLDLLEDHVRVVRDEGLAQLPLRIVGETQELYSQVDEVSPSYRTSLHHYHRRNRADAFSIILDRLPARNPARVRDIALCFADERYDDYARVVEPFAAAA
;
A
#
# COMPACT_ATOMS: atom_id res chain seq x y z
N MET A 1 22.46 -32.48 6.52
CA MET A 1 22.51 -31.08 7.00
C MET A 1 21.15 -30.49 6.68
N PRO A 2 20.25 -30.28 7.65
CA PRO A 2 18.93 -29.71 7.36
C PRO A 2 19.09 -28.25 6.94
N SER A 3 18.38 -27.84 5.88
CA SER A 3 18.48 -26.51 5.29
C SER A 3 18.04 -25.44 6.28
N ALA A 4 18.84 -24.40 6.44
CA ALA A 4 18.61 -23.27 7.34
C ALA A 4 17.66 -22.21 6.73
N PHE A 5 16.67 -22.62 5.93
CA PHE A 5 15.59 -21.74 5.50
C PHE A 5 14.53 -21.74 6.61
N ALA A 6 14.60 -20.73 7.46
CA ALA A 6 13.67 -20.53 8.55
C ALA A 6 12.25 -20.40 7.97
N THR A 7 11.39 -21.36 8.31
CA THR A 7 9.94 -21.25 8.16
C THR A 7 9.47 -20.02 8.92
N HIS A 8 8.95 -19.03 8.21
CA HIS A 8 8.42 -17.83 8.86
C HIS A 8 7.17 -18.24 9.68
N PRO A 9 7.05 -17.79 10.95
CA PRO A 9 5.88 -18.13 11.74
C PRO A 9 4.61 -17.55 11.09
N PRO A 10 3.48 -18.27 11.16
CA PRO A 10 2.22 -17.82 10.57
C PRO A 10 1.78 -16.48 11.19
N ILE A 11 1.05 -15.68 10.42
CA ILE A 11 0.46 -14.44 10.91
C ILE A 11 -0.72 -14.80 11.81
N LEU A 12 -0.63 -14.50 13.10
CA LEU A 12 -1.79 -14.60 13.99
C LEU A 12 -2.58 -13.29 13.87
N PHE A 13 -3.81 -13.39 13.39
CA PHE A 13 -4.69 -12.25 13.16
C PHE A 13 -5.75 -12.17 14.25
N ASN A 14 -5.93 -10.99 14.85
CA ASN A 14 -6.95 -10.72 15.84
C ASN A 14 -8.32 -10.51 15.18
N THR A 15 -8.90 -11.59 14.65
CA THR A 15 -10.20 -11.59 13.96
C THR A 15 -11.31 -11.01 14.84
N HIS A 16 -11.33 -11.39 16.13
CA HIS A 16 -12.35 -10.88 17.06
C HIS A 16 -12.26 -9.36 17.23
N GLY A 17 -11.04 -8.83 17.43
CA GLY A 17 -10.82 -7.38 17.54
C GLY A 17 -11.17 -6.64 16.25
N PHE A 18 -10.80 -7.20 15.09
CA PHE A 18 -11.13 -6.65 13.80
C PHE A 18 -12.66 -6.57 13.58
N LEU A 19 -13.37 -7.68 13.75
CA LEU A 19 -14.82 -7.74 13.57
C LEU A 19 -15.58 -6.87 14.57
N ARG A 20 -15.07 -6.74 15.80
CA ARG A 20 -15.63 -5.80 16.79
C ARG A 20 -15.54 -4.36 16.29
N ASP A 21 -14.39 -3.96 15.74
CA ASP A 21 -14.18 -2.60 15.24
C ASP A 21 -15.08 -2.34 13.99
N VAL A 22 -15.21 -3.32 13.07
CA VAL A 22 -16.14 -3.24 11.92
C VAL A 22 -17.60 -3.09 12.38
N ARG A 23 -18.03 -3.88 13.37
CA ARG A 23 -19.39 -3.81 13.93
C ARG A 23 -19.67 -2.50 14.64
N ALA A 24 -18.66 -1.87 15.26
CA ALA A 24 -18.80 -0.55 15.84
C ALA A 24 -19.11 0.50 14.76
N VAL A 25 -18.43 0.44 13.61
CA VAL A 25 -18.75 1.29 12.45
C VAL A 25 -20.16 1.01 11.93
N GLN A 26 -20.53 -0.27 11.74
CA GLN A 26 -21.89 -0.65 11.31
C GLN A 26 -22.97 -0.07 12.23
N CYS A 27 -22.84 -0.28 13.54
CA CYS A 27 -23.83 0.17 14.52
C CYS A 27 -23.99 1.70 14.52
N ARG A 28 -22.87 2.44 14.52
CA ARG A 28 -22.91 3.90 14.48
C ARG A 28 -23.49 4.41 13.16
N PHE A 29 -23.08 3.82 12.04
CA PHE A 29 -23.59 4.15 10.71
C PHE A 29 -25.12 3.97 10.62
N GLU A 30 -25.65 2.83 11.06
CA GLU A 30 -27.10 2.56 11.06
C GLU A 30 -27.88 3.53 11.95
N THR A 31 -27.34 3.86 13.12
CA THR A 31 -27.92 4.86 14.03
C THR A 31 -28.07 6.20 13.31
N LEU A 32 -26.99 6.68 12.69
CA LEU A 32 -26.99 7.97 11.98
C LEU A 32 -27.89 7.99 10.76
N VAL A 33 -27.92 6.91 9.97
CA VAL A 33 -28.85 6.78 8.83
C VAL A 33 -30.30 6.84 9.31
N SER A 34 -30.62 6.18 10.43
CA SER A 34 -31.97 6.19 11.00
C SER A 34 -32.39 7.57 11.54
N GLU A 35 -31.48 8.30 12.18
CA GLU A 35 -31.71 9.66 12.70
C GLU A 35 -31.90 10.67 11.56
N HIS A 36 -31.18 10.51 10.45
CA HIS A 36 -31.22 11.42 9.31
C HIS A 36 -32.58 11.44 8.60
N HIS A 37 -33.36 10.35 8.68
CA HIS A 37 -34.74 10.32 8.19
C HIS A 37 -35.65 11.39 8.85
N HIS A 38 -35.22 12.00 9.96
CA HIS A 38 -35.99 13.00 10.71
C HIS A 38 -35.55 14.46 10.54
N ARG A 39 -34.46 14.75 9.79
CA ARG A 39 -34.03 16.14 9.50
C ARG A 39 -33.57 16.28 8.04
N PRO A 40 -34.27 17.02 7.17
CA PRO A 40 -33.86 17.18 5.78
C PRO A 40 -32.54 17.95 5.69
N PHE A 41 -31.52 17.34 5.07
CA PHE A 41 -30.24 17.97 4.82
C PHE A 41 -30.34 19.07 3.76
N THR A 42 -29.82 20.24 4.11
CA THR A 42 -29.48 21.28 3.13
C THR A 42 -28.01 21.12 2.74
N LEU A 43 -27.72 20.77 1.48
CA LEU A 43 -26.37 20.88 0.92
C LEU A 43 -25.87 22.33 1.09
N THR A 44 -25.14 22.59 2.17
CA THR A 44 -24.22 23.71 2.31
C THR A 44 -22.99 23.45 1.45
N ASP A 45 -22.19 24.48 1.20
CA ASP A 45 -21.04 24.37 0.29
C ASP A 45 -19.95 23.41 0.82
N ASP A 46 -19.98 23.12 2.12
CA ASP A 46 -19.18 22.08 2.76
C ASP A 46 -19.99 20.79 2.87
N LEU A 47 -19.47 19.70 2.29
CA LEU A 47 -19.86 18.32 2.62
C LEU A 47 -19.42 17.92 4.06
N GLY A 48 -19.05 18.90 4.89
CA GLY A 48 -18.42 18.77 6.21
C GLY A 48 -19.30 18.24 7.33
N TYR A 49 -20.18 17.28 7.03
CA TYR A 49 -20.78 16.48 8.08
C TYR A 49 -19.74 15.47 8.56
N THR A 50 -19.12 15.78 9.69
CA THR A 50 -18.24 14.87 10.43
C THR A 50 -18.94 14.48 11.71
N ASP A 51 -19.15 13.18 11.91
CA ASP A 51 -19.68 12.65 13.16
C ASP A 51 -18.50 12.31 14.08
N ALA A 52 -18.45 12.92 15.26
CA ALA A 52 -17.32 12.81 16.17
C ALA A 52 -17.01 11.37 16.64
N GLU A 53 -17.95 10.44 16.48
CA GLU A 53 -17.79 9.02 16.81
C GLU A 53 -17.49 8.17 15.57
N LEU A 54 -18.27 8.33 14.49
CA LEU A 54 -18.08 7.55 13.25
C LEU A 54 -16.78 7.89 12.56
N THR A 55 -16.42 9.17 12.45
CA THR A 55 -15.21 9.59 11.72
C THR A 55 -13.96 8.88 12.23
N PRO A 56 -13.60 8.91 13.53
CA PRO A 56 -12.40 8.21 14.00
C PRO A 56 -12.49 6.68 13.88
N LEU A 57 -13.69 6.08 14.00
CA LEU A 57 -13.87 4.63 13.80
C LEU A 57 -13.63 4.23 12.34
N ALA A 58 -14.23 4.97 11.39
CA ALA A 58 -14.12 4.72 9.97
C ALA A 58 -12.71 5.00 9.45
N GLU A 59 -12.05 6.08 9.89
CA GLU A 59 -10.66 6.38 9.53
C GLU A 59 -9.68 5.33 10.07
N ARG A 60 -9.92 4.81 11.28
CA ARG A 60 -9.07 3.73 11.81
C ARG A 60 -9.15 2.45 10.99
N LEU A 61 -10.34 2.09 10.50
CA LEU A 61 -10.56 0.88 9.69
C LEU A 61 -10.18 1.06 8.22
N PHE A 62 -10.63 2.15 7.62
CA PHE A 62 -10.67 2.37 6.18
C PHE A 62 -9.97 3.66 5.75
N GLY A 63 -9.26 4.34 6.64
CA GLY A 63 -8.51 5.55 6.34
C GLY A 63 -7.51 5.35 5.22
N GLY A 64 -7.31 6.40 4.42
CA GLY A 64 -6.57 6.33 3.15
C GLY A 64 -7.38 5.78 1.97
N THR A 65 -8.61 5.30 2.19
CA THR A 65 -9.57 4.93 1.13
C THR A 65 -10.71 5.95 1.00
N ALA A 66 -11.57 5.77 0.01
CA ALA A 66 -12.79 6.57 -0.16
C ALA A 66 -13.99 6.06 0.66
N TRP A 67 -13.85 4.98 1.43
CA TRP A 67 -14.95 4.40 2.21
C TRP A 67 -15.41 5.30 3.37
N PRO A 68 -14.52 5.94 4.16
CA PRO A 68 -14.96 6.91 5.18
C PRO A 68 -15.80 8.03 4.57
N ASP A 69 -15.32 8.64 3.48
CA ASP A 69 -16.06 9.69 2.76
C ASP A 69 -17.41 9.17 2.21
N THR A 70 -17.46 7.93 1.75
CA THR A 70 -18.68 7.31 1.21
C THR A 70 -19.71 7.04 2.31
N LEU A 71 -19.28 6.64 3.51
CA LEU A 71 -20.16 6.50 4.70
C LEU A 71 -20.77 7.84 5.09
N HIS A 72 -19.95 8.90 5.18
CA HIS A 72 -20.46 10.25 5.47
C HIS A 72 -21.41 10.72 4.37
N LEU A 73 -21.08 10.48 3.10
CA LEU A 73 -21.95 10.82 1.98
C LEU A 73 -23.31 10.11 2.06
N ALA A 74 -23.34 8.84 2.45
CA ALA A 74 -24.57 8.08 2.62
C ALA A 74 -25.44 8.68 3.73
N ILE A 75 -24.85 9.02 4.88
CA ILE A 75 -25.56 9.67 6.00
C ILE A 75 -26.13 11.02 5.57
N VAL A 76 -25.30 11.86 4.96
CA VAL A 76 -25.64 13.24 4.58
C VAL A 76 -26.73 13.29 3.51
N THR A 77 -26.70 12.35 2.57
CA THR A 77 -27.65 12.36 1.45
C THR A 77 -28.90 11.56 1.75
N GLY A 78 -28.82 10.57 2.64
CA GLY A 78 -29.88 9.59 2.88
C GLY A 78 -30.28 8.80 1.62
N GLU A 79 -29.46 8.80 0.57
CA GLU A 79 -29.80 8.18 -0.70
C GLU A 79 -29.77 6.65 -0.57
N PRO A 80 -30.89 5.95 -0.82
CA PRO A 80 -30.96 4.51 -0.58
C PRO A 80 -29.88 3.72 -1.31
N ALA A 81 -29.52 4.10 -2.54
CA ALA A 81 -28.48 3.39 -3.29
C ALA A 81 -27.08 3.51 -2.66
N ILE A 82 -26.76 4.65 -2.03
CA ILE A 82 -25.45 4.86 -1.38
C ILE A 82 -25.44 4.18 -0.01
N VAL A 83 -26.56 4.26 0.72
CA VAL A 83 -26.75 3.57 2.00
C VAL A 83 -26.60 2.05 1.82
N GLU A 84 -27.28 1.46 0.82
CA GLU A 84 -27.18 0.03 0.53
C GLU A 84 -25.77 -0.38 0.08
N GLN A 85 -25.05 0.49 -0.63
CA GLN A 85 -23.65 0.25 -0.98
C GLN A 85 -22.77 0.15 0.29
N CYS A 86 -22.94 1.07 1.25
CA CYS A 86 -22.22 1.05 2.52
C CYS A 86 -22.56 -0.18 3.36
N ARG A 87 -23.85 -0.53 3.46
CA ARG A 87 -24.31 -1.76 4.14
C ARG A 87 -23.69 -3.00 3.51
N GLY A 88 -23.82 -3.15 2.20
CA GLY A 88 -23.27 -4.28 1.47
C GLY A 88 -21.76 -4.42 1.64
N PHE A 89 -21.02 -3.31 1.65
CA PHE A 89 -19.58 -3.34 1.93
C PHE A 89 -19.27 -3.86 3.34
N LEU A 90 -19.91 -3.31 4.37
CA LEU A 90 -19.67 -3.70 5.76
C LEU A 90 -20.12 -5.15 6.04
N ASP A 91 -21.28 -5.54 5.53
CA ASP A 91 -21.81 -6.90 5.66
C ASP A 91 -20.92 -7.91 4.93
N ALA A 92 -20.38 -7.57 3.77
CA ALA A 92 -19.48 -8.43 3.03
C ALA A 92 -18.13 -8.63 3.74
N ILE A 93 -17.67 -7.65 4.55
CA ILE A 93 -16.49 -7.82 5.41
C ILE A 93 -16.78 -8.83 6.51
N VAL A 94 -17.88 -8.63 7.24
CA VAL A 94 -18.27 -9.51 8.35
C VAL A 94 -18.52 -10.93 7.84
N GLY A 95 -19.37 -11.07 6.83
CA GLY A 95 -19.78 -12.36 6.28
C GLY A 95 -18.60 -13.20 5.78
N GLU A 96 -17.74 -12.67 4.90
CA GLU A 96 -16.60 -13.47 4.42
C GLU A 96 -15.58 -13.79 5.52
N THR A 97 -15.34 -12.85 6.43
CA THR A 97 -14.35 -13.07 7.49
C THR A 97 -14.84 -14.14 8.46
N GLU A 98 -16.14 -14.19 8.76
CA GLU A 98 -16.74 -15.22 9.61
C GLU A 98 -16.89 -16.57 8.88
N ASP A 99 -17.29 -16.55 7.60
CA ASP A 99 -17.56 -17.78 6.84
C ASP A 99 -16.30 -18.45 6.29
N ARG A 100 -15.30 -17.66 5.88
CA ARG A 100 -14.13 -18.13 5.11
C ARG A 100 -12.78 -17.67 5.69
N GLY A 101 -12.79 -16.86 6.73
CA GLY A 101 -11.59 -16.32 7.36
C GLY A 101 -11.09 -15.01 6.73
N TRP A 102 -10.28 -14.28 7.49
CA TRP A 102 -9.76 -12.97 7.12
C TRP A 102 -8.89 -13.01 5.86
N GLN A 103 -8.20 -14.13 5.61
CA GLN A 103 -7.36 -14.35 4.44
C GLN A 103 -8.16 -14.27 3.14
N CYS A 104 -9.27 -15.02 3.10
CA CYS A 104 -10.16 -15.06 1.94
C CYS A 104 -10.75 -13.69 1.66
N TRP A 105 -11.13 -12.96 2.72
CA TRP A 105 -11.64 -11.60 2.60
C TRP A 105 -10.60 -10.63 2.03
N LEU A 106 -9.37 -10.60 2.57
CA LEU A 106 -8.29 -9.76 2.04
C LEU A 106 -7.99 -10.08 0.58
N MET A 107 -7.98 -11.36 0.22
CA MET A 107 -7.76 -11.78 -1.16
C MET A 107 -8.85 -11.34 -2.11
N ARG A 108 -10.10 -11.49 -1.70
CA ARG A 108 -11.23 -11.00 -2.49
C ARG A 108 -11.11 -9.50 -2.74
N ILE A 109 -10.73 -8.71 -1.74
CA ILE A 109 -10.55 -7.26 -1.90
C ILE A 109 -9.48 -6.92 -2.96
N VAL A 110 -8.35 -7.62 -2.95
CA VAL A 110 -7.30 -7.42 -3.95
C VAL A 110 -7.79 -7.83 -5.34
N VAL A 111 -8.37 -9.02 -5.46
CA VAL A 111 -8.92 -9.53 -6.73
C VAL A 111 -9.99 -8.60 -7.28
N ASP A 112 -10.89 -8.07 -6.45
CA ASP A 112 -11.92 -7.12 -6.86
C ASP A 112 -11.30 -5.84 -7.44
N GLY A 113 -10.21 -5.34 -6.86
CA GLY A 113 -9.46 -4.19 -7.39
C GLY A 113 -8.88 -4.47 -8.77
N ILE A 114 -8.30 -5.66 -8.96
CA ILE A 114 -7.68 -6.08 -10.21
C ILE A 114 -8.73 -6.30 -11.29
N MET A 115 -9.82 -6.99 -10.96
CA MET A 115 -10.95 -7.20 -11.85
C MET A 115 -11.60 -5.88 -12.26
N ALA A 116 -11.61 -4.87 -11.39
CA ALA A 116 -12.03 -3.51 -11.77
C ALA A 116 -11.13 -2.93 -12.86
N MET A 117 -9.81 -3.06 -12.77
CA MET A 117 -8.91 -2.56 -13.82
C MET A 117 -9.10 -3.26 -15.17
N CYS A 118 -9.50 -4.54 -15.15
CA CYS A 118 -9.83 -5.30 -16.36
C CYS A 118 -11.22 -4.96 -16.93
N ALA A 119 -12.05 -4.24 -16.18
CA ALA A 119 -13.40 -3.89 -16.60
C ALA A 119 -13.41 -2.69 -17.56
N ASN A 120 -14.15 -2.83 -18.66
CA ASN A 120 -14.34 -1.76 -19.66
C ASN A 120 -15.42 -0.73 -19.26
N HIS A 121 -16.04 -0.87 -18.09
CA HIS A 121 -17.04 0.04 -17.55
C HIS A 121 -16.91 0.15 -16.04
N THR A 122 -17.40 1.24 -15.45
CA THR A 122 -17.28 1.47 -14.01
C THR A 122 -18.18 0.50 -13.20
N LEU A 123 -17.60 -0.27 -12.26
CA LEU A 123 -18.29 -1.34 -11.51
C LEU A 123 -19.15 -0.85 -10.34
N ASP A 124 -20.30 -1.50 -10.11
CA ASP A 124 -21.32 -1.13 -9.09
C ASP A 124 -20.76 -1.05 -7.66
N GLY A 125 -19.76 -1.86 -7.33
CA GLY A 125 -19.10 -1.86 -6.02
C GLY A 125 -18.16 -0.71 -5.71
N LEU A 126 -17.78 0.15 -6.67
CA LEU A 126 -16.82 1.23 -6.40
C LEU A 126 -17.36 2.27 -5.41
N PRO A 127 -16.57 2.70 -4.40
CA PRO A 127 -16.98 3.75 -3.47
C PRO A 127 -17.43 5.02 -4.17
N MET A 128 -18.58 5.56 -3.79
CA MET A 128 -19.16 6.74 -4.43
C MET A 128 -18.24 7.98 -4.35
N ALA A 129 -17.51 8.10 -3.24
CA ALA A 129 -16.64 9.24 -2.95
C ALA A 129 -15.22 9.10 -3.53
N LEU A 130 -14.97 8.18 -4.47
CA LEU A 130 -13.70 8.14 -5.20
C LEU A 130 -13.38 9.48 -5.91
N ARG A 131 -14.41 10.24 -6.29
CA ARG A 131 -14.27 11.59 -6.85
C ARG A 131 -15.01 12.61 -6.00
N VAL A 132 -14.42 13.80 -5.85
CA VAL A 132 -15.12 14.96 -5.28
C VAL A 132 -16.13 15.49 -6.30
N ARG A 133 -17.42 15.30 -6.01
CA ARG A 133 -18.50 15.64 -6.95
C ARG A 133 -19.04 17.04 -6.70
N ARG A 134 -19.23 17.81 -7.78
CA ARG A 134 -20.04 19.05 -7.76
C ARG A 134 -21.47 18.73 -7.32
N ARG A 135 -22.10 19.66 -6.59
CA ARG A 135 -23.52 19.62 -6.18
C ARG A 135 -24.49 19.21 -7.30
N LYS A 136 -24.29 19.68 -8.54
CA LYS A 136 -25.14 19.31 -9.70
C LYS A 136 -24.96 17.84 -10.12
N ALA A 137 -23.73 17.32 -10.04
CA ALA A 137 -23.43 15.92 -10.36
C ALA A 137 -23.93 14.98 -9.24
N LEU A 138 -23.79 15.40 -7.98
CA LEU A 138 -24.40 14.69 -6.86
C LEU A 138 -25.93 14.69 -7.00
N ARG A 139 -26.56 15.84 -7.22
CA ARG A 139 -28.01 15.91 -7.51
C ARG A 139 -28.46 15.06 -8.70
N LYS A 140 -27.63 14.95 -9.76
CA LYS A 140 -27.92 14.05 -10.90
C LYS A 140 -27.87 12.59 -10.46
N THR A 141 -26.87 12.21 -9.67
CA THR A 141 -26.72 10.88 -9.05
C THR A 141 -27.93 10.53 -8.18
N LEU A 142 -28.33 11.45 -7.32
CA LEU A 142 -29.51 11.33 -6.45
C LEU A 142 -30.83 11.24 -7.25
N ARG A 143 -30.92 11.90 -8.40
CA ARG A 143 -32.12 11.83 -9.27
C ARG A 143 -32.21 10.53 -10.07
N SER A 144 -31.08 9.94 -10.47
CA SER A 144 -31.06 8.72 -11.27
C SER A 144 -31.25 7.44 -10.44
N ARG A 145 -31.25 7.52 -9.09
CA ARG A 145 -31.25 6.36 -8.16
C ARG A 145 -30.15 5.34 -8.47
N ARG A 146 -29.12 5.79 -9.20
CA ARG A 146 -27.96 5.02 -9.62
C ARG A 146 -26.74 5.92 -9.48
N PRO A 147 -25.62 5.39 -8.96
CA PRO A 147 -24.33 6.05 -8.99
C PRO A 147 -24.06 6.63 -10.38
N TYR A 148 -23.98 7.96 -10.54
CA TYR A 148 -23.54 8.52 -11.82
C TYR A 148 -22.10 8.09 -12.04
N ARG A 149 -21.81 7.51 -13.20
CA ARG A 149 -20.47 7.06 -13.56
C ARG A 149 -20.05 7.67 -14.87
N SER A 150 -18.74 7.79 -15.03
CA SER A 150 -18.17 8.38 -16.22
C SER A 150 -18.14 7.33 -17.31
N ASP A 151 -18.81 7.59 -18.43
CA ASP A 151 -18.69 6.77 -19.65
C ASP A 151 -17.40 7.10 -20.43
N ASP A 152 -16.61 8.08 -19.95
CA ASP A 152 -15.28 8.41 -20.46
C ASP A 152 -14.26 7.35 -19.98
N GLY A 153 -13.74 6.56 -20.92
CA GLY A 153 -12.83 5.44 -20.66
C GLY A 153 -11.56 5.83 -19.89
N SER A 154 -11.03 7.04 -20.11
CA SER A 154 -9.84 7.51 -19.37
C SER A 154 -10.18 7.73 -17.89
N LYS A 155 -11.31 8.38 -17.61
CA LYS A 155 -11.79 8.59 -16.23
C LYS A 155 -12.15 7.27 -15.55
N CYS A 156 -12.72 6.33 -16.30
CA CYS A 156 -13.03 4.99 -15.80
C CYS A 156 -11.76 4.25 -15.36
N TYR A 157 -10.71 4.28 -16.19
CA TYR A 157 -9.42 3.66 -15.87
C TYR A 157 -8.76 4.29 -14.63
N GLU A 158 -8.77 5.61 -14.51
CA GLU A 158 -8.26 6.32 -13.33
C GLU A 158 -8.99 5.91 -12.05
N ASP A 159 -10.33 5.79 -12.09
CA ASP A 159 -11.14 5.38 -10.95
C ASP A 159 -10.85 3.93 -10.54
N HIS A 160 -10.70 3.02 -11.51
CA HIS A 160 -10.35 1.64 -11.25
C HIS A 160 -8.95 1.50 -10.66
N MET A 161 -7.97 2.23 -11.19
CA MET A 161 -6.60 2.25 -10.68
C MET A 161 -6.52 2.87 -9.27
N ALA A 162 -7.33 3.90 -8.98
CA ALA A 162 -7.44 4.46 -7.65
C ALA A 162 -8.09 3.49 -6.67
N TYR A 163 -9.13 2.78 -7.10
CA TYR A 163 -9.82 1.76 -6.29
C TYR A 163 -8.90 0.58 -5.96
N ALA A 164 -8.19 0.03 -6.97
CA ALA A 164 -7.28 -1.08 -6.78
C ALA A 164 -6.15 -0.73 -5.77
N ARG A 165 -5.57 0.47 -5.86
CA ARG A 165 -4.56 0.96 -4.91
C ARG A 165 -5.11 1.17 -3.50
N GLN A 166 -6.34 1.67 -3.36
CA GLN A 166 -6.99 1.80 -2.06
C GLN A 166 -7.27 0.44 -1.41
N ASN A 167 -7.61 -0.57 -2.20
CA ASN A 167 -7.79 -1.94 -1.73
C ASN A 167 -6.48 -2.54 -1.22
N GLN A 168 -5.38 -2.35 -1.94
CA GLN A 168 -4.04 -2.75 -1.50
C GLN A 168 -3.61 -2.07 -0.20
N TRP A 169 -3.80 -0.75 -0.13
CA TRP A 169 -3.58 0.03 1.09
C TRP A 169 -4.38 -0.54 2.26
N LEU A 170 -5.68 -0.78 2.05
CA LEU A 170 -6.57 -1.34 3.07
C LEU A 170 -6.09 -2.70 3.55
N CYS A 171 -5.66 -3.58 2.66
CA CYS A 171 -5.12 -4.88 3.03
C CYS A 171 -3.85 -4.74 3.88
N ALA A 172 -2.91 -3.89 3.46
CA ALA A 172 -1.66 -3.67 4.17
C ALA A 172 -1.90 -3.07 5.58
N THR A 173 -2.67 -2.00 5.69
CA THR A 173 -2.95 -1.36 6.99
C THR A 173 -3.75 -2.26 7.91
N THR A 174 -4.67 -3.06 7.37
CA THR A 174 -5.42 -4.05 8.14
C THR A 174 -4.50 -5.11 8.73
N LEU A 175 -3.61 -5.66 7.91
CA LEU A 175 -2.68 -6.67 8.36
C LEU A 175 -1.74 -6.14 9.45
N LEU A 176 -1.23 -4.91 9.29
CA LEU A 176 -0.39 -4.28 10.31
C LEU A 176 -1.15 -4.01 11.61
N ARG A 177 -2.43 -3.65 11.55
CA ARG A 177 -3.19 -3.24 12.75
C ARG A 177 -3.70 -4.42 13.57
N TRP A 178 -4.15 -5.49 12.92
CA TRP A 178 -4.73 -6.67 13.61
C TRP A 178 -3.87 -7.94 13.52
N GLY A 179 -2.82 -7.97 12.72
CA GLY A 179 -1.84 -9.06 12.68
C GLY A 179 -0.79 -8.97 13.80
N THR A 180 -0.09 -10.07 14.05
CA THR A 180 1.01 -10.10 15.01
C THR A 180 2.14 -9.14 14.63
N PRO A 181 2.76 -8.46 15.62
CA PRO A 181 3.96 -7.64 15.40
C PRO A 181 5.15 -8.54 15.05
N GLY A 182 5.33 -8.83 13.77
CA GLY A 182 6.40 -9.70 13.29
C GLY A 182 6.84 -9.37 11.88
N GLN A 183 8.03 -9.87 11.51
CA GLN A 183 8.59 -9.69 10.18
C GLN A 183 7.66 -10.24 9.09
N THR A 184 6.97 -11.36 9.35
CA THR A 184 6.01 -11.95 8.42
C THR A 184 4.86 -10.98 8.09
N THR A 185 4.30 -10.30 9.10
CA THR A 185 3.22 -9.32 8.94
C THR A 185 3.68 -8.08 8.17
N VAL A 186 4.86 -7.54 8.49
CA VAL A 186 5.42 -6.39 7.76
C VAL A 186 5.71 -6.75 6.30
N ARG A 187 6.26 -7.95 6.06
CA ARG A 187 6.53 -8.45 4.71
C ARG A 187 5.25 -8.65 3.89
N ALA A 188 4.23 -9.25 4.47
CA ALA A 188 2.95 -9.45 3.79
C ALA A 188 2.24 -8.12 3.51
N ALA A 189 2.33 -7.14 4.43
CA ALA A 189 1.84 -5.78 4.17
C ALA A 189 2.58 -5.12 3.00
N ARG A 190 3.91 -5.28 2.90
CA ARG A 190 4.69 -4.85 1.73
C ARG A 190 4.20 -5.53 0.45
N GLN A 191 4.00 -6.85 0.47
CA GLN A 191 3.51 -7.60 -0.70
C GLN A 191 2.15 -7.08 -1.17
N PHE A 192 1.22 -6.73 -0.26
CA PHE A 192 -0.05 -6.10 -0.64
C PHE A 192 0.14 -4.74 -1.30
N MET A 193 1.14 -3.96 -0.87
CA MET A 193 1.46 -2.66 -1.47
C MET A 193 2.14 -2.79 -2.84
N MET A 194 2.75 -3.93 -3.17
CA MET A 194 3.38 -4.16 -4.49
C MET A 194 2.32 -4.20 -5.60
N CYS A 195 2.68 -3.85 -6.83
CA CYS A 195 1.73 -3.66 -7.93
C CYS A 195 0.77 -4.85 -8.15
N HIS A 196 -0.45 -4.54 -8.61
CA HIS A 196 -1.55 -5.44 -8.92
C HIS A 196 -1.21 -6.73 -9.69
N GLU A 197 -0.37 -6.66 -10.74
CA GLU A 197 -0.02 -7.82 -11.56
C GLU A 197 0.94 -8.77 -10.83
N SER A 198 1.96 -8.19 -10.17
CA SER A 198 2.93 -8.93 -9.38
C SER A 198 2.32 -9.43 -8.06
N ALA A 199 1.36 -8.69 -7.48
CA ALA A 199 0.69 -9.04 -6.24
C ALA A 199 -0.09 -10.35 -6.37
N LEU A 200 -0.78 -10.61 -7.48
CA LEU A 200 -1.42 -11.91 -7.67
C LEU A 200 -0.39 -13.03 -7.75
N MET A 201 0.66 -12.89 -8.55
CA MET A 201 1.70 -13.92 -8.63
C MET A 201 2.41 -14.14 -7.28
N LEU A 202 2.58 -13.10 -6.48
CA LEU A 202 3.16 -13.17 -5.13
C LEU A 202 2.21 -13.77 -4.10
N ILE A 203 0.90 -13.72 -4.32
CA ILE A 203 -0.11 -14.20 -3.37
C ILE A 203 -0.72 -15.56 -3.79
N ASP A 204 -0.70 -15.92 -5.07
CA ASP A 204 -1.28 -17.16 -5.63
C ASP A 204 -0.49 -18.43 -5.23
N ASP A 205 0.70 -18.29 -4.65
CA ASP A 205 1.49 -19.40 -4.12
C ASP A 205 1.01 -19.88 -2.73
N GLY A 206 -0.31 -19.92 -2.50
CA GLY A 206 -1.05 -20.80 -1.58
C GLY A 206 -0.69 -20.89 -0.09
N GLU A 207 0.55 -20.76 0.35
CA GLU A 207 1.04 -21.24 1.65
C GLU A 207 1.08 -20.16 2.73
N CYS A 208 1.16 -18.88 2.37
CA CYS A 208 0.99 -17.77 3.34
C CYS A 208 -0.46 -17.67 3.85
N PHE A 209 -1.43 -18.23 3.12
CA PHE A 209 -2.86 -18.07 3.38
C PHE A 209 -3.62 -19.40 3.62
N THR A 210 -3.01 -20.57 3.39
CA THR A 210 -3.66 -21.88 3.64
C THR A 210 -3.60 -22.38 5.08
N HIS A 211 -2.72 -21.81 5.92
CA HIS A 211 -2.50 -22.33 7.29
C HIS A 211 -2.56 -21.23 8.36
N GLY A 212 -3.47 -20.27 8.24
CA GLY A 212 -3.86 -19.50 9.41
C GLY A 212 -4.80 -20.33 10.25
N GLU A 213 -4.26 -21.13 11.16
CA GLU A 213 -5.04 -21.63 12.29
C GLU A 213 -5.68 -20.40 12.97
N THR A 214 -6.99 -20.26 12.80
CA THR A 214 -7.79 -19.51 13.76
C THR A 214 -7.59 -20.19 15.09
N VAL A 215 -6.76 -19.61 15.94
CA VAL A 215 -6.61 -20.05 17.32
C VAL A 215 -7.92 -19.73 18.03
N CYS A 216 -8.87 -20.68 17.98
CA CYS A 216 -9.84 -20.84 19.04
C CYS A 216 -9.05 -21.35 20.24
N ILE A 217 -8.89 -20.50 21.27
CA ILE A 217 -8.30 -20.94 22.54
C ILE A 217 -9.33 -21.87 23.19
N ASP A 218 -9.32 -23.15 22.83
CA ASP A 218 -9.83 -24.25 23.63
C ASP A 218 -8.96 -25.46 23.35
N GLY A 219 -8.42 -26.04 24.43
CA GLY A 219 -7.32 -27.00 24.38
C GLY A 219 -7.66 -28.34 23.75
N THR A 220 -6.59 -29.09 23.46
CA THR A 220 -6.51 -30.51 23.07
C THR A 220 -6.91 -30.86 21.63
N ASP A 221 -5.94 -30.94 20.72
CA ASP A 221 -5.42 -32.21 20.16
C ASP A 221 -4.46 -31.95 18.98
N ALA A 222 -3.18 -32.24 19.17
CA ALA A 222 -2.15 -32.13 18.14
C ALA A 222 -2.07 -33.43 17.31
N GLY A 223 -2.77 -33.45 16.18
CA GLY A 223 -2.66 -34.49 15.15
C GLY A 223 -1.31 -34.44 14.45
N HIS A 224 -0.63 -35.58 14.39
CA HIS A 224 0.67 -35.76 13.74
C HIS A 224 0.51 -35.95 12.23
N GLY A 225 1.29 -35.20 11.43
CA GLY A 225 1.71 -35.61 10.09
C GLY A 225 1.22 -34.75 8.93
N THR A 226 1.87 -33.60 8.72
CA THR A 226 1.98 -32.94 7.40
C THR A 226 3.36 -32.29 7.32
N ALA A 227 3.98 -32.32 6.13
CA ALA A 227 5.30 -31.76 5.87
C ALA A 227 5.38 -30.27 6.27
N ALA A 228 6.57 -29.80 6.64
CA ALA A 228 6.79 -28.42 7.06
C ALA A 228 6.35 -27.43 5.95
N PRO A 229 5.71 -26.28 6.29
CA PRO A 229 5.19 -25.32 5.31
C PRO A 229 6.33 -24.68 4.51
N GLY A 230 6.24 -24.70 3.18
CA GLY A 230 7.22 -24.12 2.25
C GLY A 230 6.90 -22.66 1.91
N THR A 231 7.91 -21.90 1.49
CA THR A 231 7.77 -20.53 0.99
C THR A 231 7.45 -20.54 -0.51
N SER A 232 6.75 -19.51 -1.00
CA SER A 232 6.43 -19.33 -2.43
C SER A 232 7.70 -19.41 -3.30
N SER A 233 7.62 -20.01 -4.49
CA SER A 233 8.74 -20.10 -5.43
C SER A 233 9.24 -18.72 -5.88
N ILE A 234 8.31 -17.78 -6.06
CA ILE A 234 8.60 -16.37 -6.35
C ILE A 234 9.22 -15.68 -5.15
N ASP A 235 8.68 -15.89 -3.95
CA ASP A 235 9.26 -15.31 -2.72
C ASP A 235 10.68 -15.81 -2.48
N ASP A 236 10.94 -17.09 -2.70
CA ASP A 236 12.28 -17.68 -2.62
C ASP A 236 13.22 -17.07 -3.65
N TYR A 237 12.74 -16.85 -4.88
CA TYR A 237 13.51 -16.19 -5.92
C TYR A 237 13.88 -14.74 -5.54
N LEU A 238 12.90 -13.94 -5.12
CA LEU A 238 13.14 -12.57 -4.64
C LEU A 238 14.07 -12.55 -3.42
N GLN A 239 13.90 -13.48 -2.49
CA GLN A 239 14.74 -13.56 -1.30
C GLN A 239 16.19 -13.94 -1.66
N ARG A 240 16.40 -14.81 -2.66
CA ARG A 240 17.73 -15.09 -3.22
C ARG A 240 18.35 -13.83 -3.81
N LEU A 241 17.63 -13.08 -4.65
CA LEU A 241 18.11 -11.84 -5.26
C LEU A 241 18.48 -10.78 -4.20
N ARG A 242 17.62 -10.57 -3.20
CA ARG A 242 17.90 -9.66 -2.08
C ARG A 242 19.12 -10.10 -1.26
N SER A 243 19.29 -11.40 -1.04
CA SER A 243 20.46 -11.94 -0.34
C SER A 243 21.76 -11.70 -1.11
N GLN A 244 21.74 -11.84 -2.44
CA GLN A 244 22.86 -11.49 -3.31
C GLN A 244 23.18 -9.99 -3.23
N ALA A 245 22.15 -9.14 -3.23
CA ALA A 245 22.31 -7.70 -3.08
C ALA A 245 22.96 -7.31 -1.75
N ASP A 246 22.53 -7.93 -0.65
CA ASP A 246 23.09 -7.70 0.68
C ASP A 246 24.55 -8.13 0.76
N ALA A 247 24.91 -9.26 0.15
CA ALA A 247 26.29 -9.70 0.05
C ALA A 247 27.14 -8.71 -0.75
N ALA A 248 26.65 -8.25 -1.91
CA ALA A 248 27.33 -7.28 -2.75
C ALA A 248 27.53 -5.93 -2.04
N TYR A 249 26.52 -5.45 -1.29
CA TYR A 249 26.61 -4.24 -0.48
C TYR A 249 27.64 -4.35 0.64
N ARG A 250 27.63 -5.46 1.39
CA ARG A 250 28.59 -5.69 2.49
C ARG A 250 30.04 -5.76 2.00
N ALA A 251 30.26 -6.28 0.79
CA ALA A 251 31.56 -6.37 0.16
C ALA A 251 32.01 -5.06 -0.52
N SER A 252 31.12 -4.08 -0.70
CA SER A 252 31.41 -2.87 -1.47
C SER A 252 32.20 -1.83 -0.68
N THR A 253 33.30 -1.35 -1.24
CA THR A 253 34.04 -0.18 -0.72
C THR A 253 33.25 1.13 -0.85
N ARG A 254 32.30 1.20 -1.81
CA ARG A 254 31.43 2.37 -2.00
C ARG A 254 30.57 2.65 -0.77
N ARG A 255 30.17 1.62 -0.02
CA ARG A 255 29.46 1.76 1.26
C ARG A 255 30.19 2.67 2.25
N GLN A 256 31.50 2.46 2.41
CA GLN A 256 32.33 3.25 3.34
C GLN A 256 32.49 4.70 2.84
N GLN A 257 32.59 4.90 1.53
CA GLN A 257 32.68 6.22 0.91
C GLN A 257 31.39 7.01 1.15
N ILE A 258 30.23 6.41 0.87
CA ILE A 258 28.91 7.03 1.13
C ILE A 258 28.78 7.39 2.61
N ALA A 259 29.13 6.48 3.53
CA ALA A 259 29.09 6.77 4.96
C ALA A 259 29.94 7.99 5.34
N GLN A 260 31.14 8.12 4.77
CA GLN A 260 32.01 9.27 4.99
C GLN A 260 31.45 10.56 4.36
N GLU A 261 30.89 10.49 3.14
CA GLU A 261 30.23 11.62 2.47
C GLU A 261 29.09 12.16 3.34
N LEU A 262 28.19 11.27 3.79
CA LEU A 262 27.05 11.61 4.64
C LEU A 262 27.47 12.15 6.00
N HIS A 263 28.51 11.56 6.61
CA HIS A 263 29.03 12.06 7.88
C HIS A 263 29.58 13.49 7.74
N THR A 264 30.29 13.74 6.63
CA THR A 264 30.89 15.05 6.35
C THR A 264 29.83 16.10 6.03
N SER A 265 28.78 15.76 5.28
CA SER A 265 27.72 16.70 4.92
C SER A 265 26.83 17.08 6.11
N ARG A 266 26.44 16.10 6.94
CA ARG A 266 25.49 16.32 8.04
C ARG A 266 26.16 16.68 9.37
N GLY A 267 27.45 16.39 9.54
CA GLY A 267 28.14 16.57 10.83
C GLY A 267 27.73 15.58 11.92
N MET A 268 26.97 14.54 11.58
CA MET A 268 26.53 13.47 12.48
C MET A 268 26.76 12.10 11.84
N GLN A 269 26.82 11.02 12.63
CA GLN A 269 26.98 9.67 12.08
C GLN A 269 25.70 9.26 11.34
N PRO A 270 25.77 8.84 10.05
CA PRO A 270 24.61 8.36 9.31
C PRO A 270 24.20 6.97 9.79
N SER A 271 22.90 6.65 9.68
CA SER A 271 22.42 5.29 9.94
C SER A 271 22.82 4.33 8.81
N ASP A 272 22.89 3.02 9.08
CA ASP A 272 23.17 2.03 8.02
C ASP A 272 22.06 2.03 6.94
N SER A 273 20.82 2.36 7.33
CA SER A 273 19.71 2.54 6.38
C SER A 273 19.92 3.72 5.44
N ASP A 274 20.49 4.84 5.90
CA ASP A 274 20.81 5.99 5.04
C ASP A 274 21.83 5.58 3.98
N VAL A 275 22.90 4.90 4.41
CA VAL A 275 23.98 4.45 3.53
C VAL A 275 23.46 3.42 2.52
N ARG A 276 22.63 2.46 2.98
CA ARG A 276 22.02 1.44 2.13
C ARG A 276 21.10 2.05 1.09
N TYR A 277 20.27 3.01 1.48
CA TYR A 277 19.35 3.69 0.56
C TYR A 277 20.12 4.40 -0.56
N VAL A 278 21.11 5.22 -0.22
CA VAL A 278 21.91 5.95 -1.21
C VAL A 278 22.67 4.98 -2.12
N TYR A 279 23.26 3.91 -1.56
CA TYR A 279 23.94 2.90 -2.35
C TYR A 279 23.02 2.22 -3.38
N ASP A 280 21.84 1.78 -2.94
CA ASP A 280 20.89 1.09 -3.82
C ASP A 280 20.32 2.02 -4.89
N ALA A 281 20.09 3.30 -4.56
CA ALA A 281 19.63 4.30 -5.51
C ALA A 281 20.69 4.59 -6.58
N GLU A 282 21.96 4.79 -6.21
CA GLU A 282 23.07 4.96 -7.17
C GLU A 282 23.14 3.77 -8.14
N ARG A 283 23.02 2.55 -7.61
CA ARG A 283 23.05 1.33 -8.43
C ARG A 283 21.84 1.19 -9.35
N LEU A 284 20.66 1.57 -8.90
CA LEU A 284 19.45 1.55 -9.73
C LEU A 284 19.55 2.56 -10.87
N ILE A 285 20.01 3.78 -10.58
CA ILE A 285 20.24 4.82 -11.60
C ILE A 285 21.26 4.32 -12.63
N ASP A 286 22.40 3.78 -12.20
CA ASP A 286 23.42 3.21 -13.08
C ASP A 286 22.85 2.08 -13.97
N ALA A 287 21.99 1.22 -13.41
CA ALA A 287 21.34 0.15 -14.15
C ALA A 287 20.39 0.70 -15.22
N TYR A 288 19.54 1.64 -14.85
CA TYR A 288 18.52 2.24 -15.72
C TYR A 288 19.16 3.06 -16.87
N GLN A 289 20.26 3.75 -16.60
CA GLN A 289 21.01 4.48 -17.62
C GLN A 289 21.72 3.54 -18.61
N ARG A 290 22.18 2.37 -18.14
CA ARG A 290 22.90 1.38 -18.97
C ARG A 290 21.98 0.45 -19.76
N LEU A 291 20.83 0.07 -19.22
CA LEU A 291 19.92 -0.94 -19.79
C LEU A 291 18.93 -0.38 -20.83
N GLN A 292 19.34 0.62 -21.62
CA GLN A 292 18.51 1.22 -22.67
C GLN A 292 18.38 0.31 -23.92
N TYR A 293 17.98 -0.95 -23.76
CA TYR A 293 17.87 -1.95 -24.83
C TYR A 293 16.41 -2.34 -25.12
N ASP A 294 16.10 -2.57 -26.39
CA ASP A 294 14.76 -2.92 -26.89
C ASP A 294 14.33 -4.39 -26.61
N ASP A 295 15.22 -5.24 -26.06
CA ASP A 295 15.02 -6.71 -25.95
C ASP A 295 15.01 -7.26 -24.51
N MET A 296 14.78 -6.41 -23.49
CA MET A 296 14.70 -6.88 -22.11
C MET A 296 13.38 -7.61 -21.82
N PRO A 297 13.39 -8.79 -21.16
CA PRO A 297 12.16 -9.43 -20.74
C PRO A 297 11.44 -8.56 -19.70
N THR A 298 10.11 -8.63 -19.68
CA THR A 298 9.31 -7.96 -18.67
C THR A 298 9.43 -8.68 -17.32
N HIS A 299 9.21 -7.95 -16.22
CA HIS A 299 9.22 -8.54 -14.89
C HIS A 299 8.19 -9.69 -14.76
N THR A 300 6.99 -9.52 -15.34
CA THR A 300 5.92 -10.54 -15.36
C THR A 300 6.30 -11.79 -16.15
N GLU A 301 6.97 -11.65 -17.30
CA GLU A 301 7.49 -12.80 -18.07
C GLU A 301 8.50 -13.59 -17.25
N LEU A 302 9.40 -12.91 -16.54
CA LEU A 302 10.38 -13.57 -15.69
C LEU A 302 9.75 -14.25 -14.47
N LEU A 303 8.77 -13.61 -13.81
CA LEU A 303 8.01 -14.25 -12.73
C LEU A 303 7.26 -15.49 -13.21
N THR A 304 6.69 -15.44 -14.42
CA THR A 304 6.07 -16.61 -15.05
C THR A 304 7.09 -17.73 -15.28
N GLN A 305 8.31 -17.40 -15.69
CA GLN A 305 9.38 -18.40 -15.82
C GLN A 305 9.80 -18.99 -14.48
N VAL A 306 9.85 -18.19 -13.39
CA VAL A 306 10.13 -18.69 -12.03
C VAL A 306 9.08 -19.71 -11.59
N LEU A 307 7.81 -19.47 -11.89
CA LEU A 307 6.72 -20.40 -11.57
C LEU A 307 6.81 -21.72 -12.37
N LEU A 308 7.37 -21.66 -13.59
CA LEU A 308 7.42 -22.80 -14.50
C LEU A 308 8.75 -23.58 -14.43
N TYR A 309 9.83 -22.98 -13.92
CA TYR A 309 11.20 -23.50 -13.99
C TYR A 309 12.05 -23.16 -12.74
N ASP A 310 12.89 -24.09 -12.28
CA ASP A 310 13.68 -23.95 -11.03
C ASP A 310 14.81 -22.89 -11.07
N GLU A 311 15.41 -22.62 -12.24
CA GLU A 311 16.47 -21.61 -12.43
C GLU A 311 16.25 -20.79 -13.73
N PRO A 312 15.45 -19.72 -13.67
CA PRO A 312 14.81 -19.21 -14.88
C PRO A 312 15.68 -18.29 -15.76
N THR A 313 16.64 -17.53 -15.22
CA THR A 313 17.14 -16.36 -15.99
C THR A 313 18.65 -16.23 -16.15
N GLY A 314 19.49 -16.76 -15.25
CA GLY A 314 20.95 -16.59 -15.32
C GLY A 314 21.44 -15.13 -15.40
N MET A 315 20.54 -14.16 -15.19
CA MET A 315 20.81 -12.72 -15.33
C MET A 315 21.53 -12.18 -14.10
N ASP A 316 22.44 -11.23 -14.33
CA ASP A 316 23.07 -10.50 -13.26
C ASP A 316 22.04 -9.67 -12.48
N LEU A 317 22.30 -9.47 -11.18
CA LEU A 317 21.38 -8.83 -10.25
C LEU A 317 20.86 -7.47 -10.76
N TRP A 318 21.76 -6.58 -11.19
CA TRP A 318 21.45 -5.23 -11.68
C TRP A 318 21.09 -5.19 -13.17
N GLU A 319 20.77 -6.34 -13.74
CA GLU A 319 20.20 -6.52 -15.08
C GLU A 319 18.86 -7.25 -15.02
N ASN A 320 18.49 -7.78 -13.85
CA ASN A 320 17.30 -8.60 -13.67
C ASN A 320 16.03 -7.72 -13.47
N PRO A 321 15.07 -7.69 -14.41
CA PRO A 321 13.83 -6.92 -14.32
C PRO A 321 13.02 -7.14 -13.04
N VAL A 322 12.98 -8.36 -12.49
CA VAL A 322 12.28 -8.66 -11.24
C VAL A 322 12.93 -7.95 -10.06
N TYR A 323 14.27 -8.01 -10.00
CA TYR A 323 15.01 -7.30 -8.95
C TYR A 323 14.96 -5.78 -9.12
N LEU A 324 15.10 -5.29 -10.36
CA LEU A 324 15.00 -3.87 -10.67
C LEU A 324 13.63 -3.29 -10.32
N PHE A 325 12.57 -4.07 -10.55
CA PHE A 325 11.21 -3.74 -10.14
C PHE A 325 11.07 -3.67 -8.62
N ASP A 326 11.53 -4.70 -7.90
CA ASP A 326 11.51 -4.73 -6.42
C ASP A 326 12.29 -3.55 -5.84
N MET A 327 13.44 -3.25 -6.43
CA MET A 327 14.31 -2.15 -6.03
C MET A 327 13.66 -0.79 -6.26
N ALA A 328 13.05 -0.57 -7.42
CA ALA A 328 12.34 0.67 -7.73
C ALA A 328 11.15 0.90 -6.79
N CYS A 329 10.31 -0.11 -6.57
CA CYS A 329 9.21 -0.04 -5.60
C CYS A 329 9.70 0.28 -4.19
N SER A 330 10.84 -0.29 -3.82
CA SER A 330 11.43 -0.10 -2.50
C SER A 330 12.06 1.28 -2.28
N LEU A 331 12.50 1.97 -3.34
CA LEU A 331 13.15 3.28 -3.26
C LEU A 331 12.18 4.45 -3.51
N LEU A 332 11.28 4.30 -4.48
CA LEU A 332 10.34 5.32 -4.93
C LEU A 332 8.93 5.16 -4.36
N GLY A 333 8.63 3.99 -3.78
CA GLY A 333 7.28 3.62 -3.34
C GLY A 333 6.52 2.81 -4.38
N CYS A 334 5.35 2.30 -3.98
CA CYS A 334 4.60 1.33 -4.77
C CYS A 334 4.06 1.85 -6.11
N THR A 335 3.76 3.15 -6.21
CA THR A 335 3.25 3.77 -7.42
C THR A 335 4.38 4.30 -8.30
N GLU A 336 5.24 5.17 -7.78
CA GLU A 336 6.31 5.76 -8.60
C GLU A 336 7.39 4.74 -8.93
N GLY A 337 7.64 3.76 -8.06
CA GLY A 337 8.50 2.62 -8.37
C GLY A 337 7.94 1.71 -9.46
N PHE A 338 6.62 1.46 -9.45
CA PHE A 338 5.96 0.75 -10.55
C PHE A 338 6.11 1.52 -11.87
N ARG A 339 5.86 2.84 -11.84
CA ARG A 339 6.03 3.70 -13.01
C ARG A 339 7.47 3.65 -13.53
N ALA A 340 8.46 3.69 -12.64
CA ALA A 340 9.87 3.61 -13.00
C ALA A 340 10.20 2.26 -13.67
N ALA A 341 9.72 1.16 -13.09
CA ALA A 341 10.01 -0.19 -13.57
C ALA A 341 9.36 -0.50 -14.94
N ARG A 342 8.19 0.10 -15.23
CA ARG A 342 7.52 -0.04 -16.55
C ARG A 342 8.25 0.61 -17.72
N PHE A 343 9.36 1.31 -17.48
CA PHE A 343 10.20 1.83 -18.56
C PHE A 343 10.59 0.74 -19.56
N PHE A 344 11.02 -0.43 -19.07
CA PHE A 344 11.45 -1.54 -19.92
C PHE A 344 10.32 -2.14 -20.78
N GLU A 345 9.05 -1.94 -20.39
CA GLU A 345 7.89 -2.39 -21.16
C GLU A 345 7.45 -1.34 -22.17
N THR A 346 7.37 -0.08 -21.73
CA THR A 346 6.71 0.99 -22.48
C THR A 346 7.66 1.82 -23.35
N HIS A 347 8.97 1.69 -23.12
CA HIS A 347 10.03 2.45 -23.81
C HIS A 347 9.80 3.98 -23.75
N CYS A 348 9.07 4.45 -22.73
CA CYS A 348 8.67 5.85 -22.59
C CYS A 348 9.80 6.67 -21.92
N GLN A 349 10.67 7.27 -22.75
CA GLN A 349 11.84 8.03 -22.28
C GLN A 349 11.48 9.19 -21.33
N ASN A 350 10.35 9.87 -21.56
CA ASN A 350 9.91 10.96 -20.69
C ASN A 350 9.55 10.46 -19.29
N GLN A 351 8.85 9.33 -19.20
CA GLN A 351 8.47 8.72 -17.92
C GLN A 351 9.71 8.26 -17.16
N HIS A 352 10.67 7.68 -17.87
CA HIS A 352 11.95 7.26 -17.31
C HIS A 352 12.74 8.42 -16.72
N ALA A 353 12.89 9.53 -17.46
CA ALA A 353 13.57 10.71 -16.97
C ALA A 353 12.91 11.26 -15.69
N VAL A 354 11.58 11.40 -15.69
CA VAL A 354 10.83 11.87 -14.51
C VAL A 354 11.03 10.96 -13.29
N SER A 355 11.07 9.64 -13.48
CA SER A 355 11.30 8.70 -12.38
C SER A 355 12.73 8.74 -11.85
N LEU A 356 13.73 8.96 -12.71
CA LEU A 356 15.13 9.13 -12.28
C LEU A 356 15.33 10.45 -11.55
N ASP A 357 14.77 11.56 -12.06
CA ASP A 357 14.81 12.86 -11.39
C ASP A 357 14.22 12.78 -9.98
N LEU A 358 13.07 12.09 -9.83
CA LEU A 358 12.44 11.88 -8.53
C LEU A 358 13.33 11.05 -7.58
N LEU A 359 14.01 10.02 -8.10
CA LEU A 359 14.93 9.20 -7.30
C LEU A 359 16.14 10.01 -6.85
N GLU A 360 16.69 10.85 -7.72
CA GLU A 360 17.78 11.78 -7.39
C GLU A 360 17.35 12.80 -6.33
N ASP A 361 16.12 13.31 -6.42
CA ASP A 361 15.54 14.18 -5.40
C ASP A 361 15.40 13.47 -4.04
N HIS A 362 14.91 12.23 -4.02
CA HIS A 362 14.87 11.42 -2.81
C HIS A 362 16.28 11.20 -2.25
N VAL A 363 17.27 10.88 -3.08
CA VAL A 363 18.67 10.73 -2.66
C VAL A 363 19.22 12.01 -2.06
N ARG A 364 18.90 13.18 -2.62
CA ARG A 364 19.28 14.49 -2.06
C ARG A 364 18.67 14.70 -0.67
N VAL A 365 17.36 14.46 -0.52
CA VAL A 365 16.69 14.52 0.80
C VAL A 365 17.36 13.59 1.79
N VAL A 366 17.64 12.34 1.39
CA VAL A 366 18.33 11.40 2.26
C VAL A 366 19.72 11.93 2.58
N ARG A 367 20.51 12.42 1.62
CA ARG A 367 21.86 12.95 1.86
C ARG A 367 21.88 14.12 2.84
N ASP A 368 20.88 14.99 2.79
CA ASP A 368 20.82 16.21 3.60
C ASP A 368 20.19 15.98 4.97
N GLU A 369 19.11 15.19 5.05
CA GLU A 369 18.23 15.10 6.23
C GLU A 369 18.12 13.68 6.81
N GLY A 370 18.51 12.66 6.05
CA GLY A 370 18.39 11.25 6.43
C GLY A 370 17.07 10.60 5.99
N LEU A 371 17.09 9.27 5.89
CA LEU A 371 15.97 8.47 5.38
C LEU A 371 14.69 8.60 6.22
N ALA A 372 14.84 8.80 7.53
CA ALA A 372 13.70 8.99 8.43
C ALA A 372 12.86 10.24 8.08
N GLN A 373 13.44 11.23 7.40
CA GLN A 373 12.73 12.46 7.01
C GLN A 373 12.07 12.34 5.63
N LEU A 374 12.51 11.40 4.79
CA LEU A 374 12.02 11.26 3.41
C LEU A 374 10.49 11.08 3.33
N PRO A 375 9.83 10.21 4.13
CA PRO A 375 8.37 10.07 4.11
C PRO A 375 7.61 11.36 4.43
N LEU A 376 8.15 12.19 5.34
CA LEU A 376 7.56 13.49 5.67
C LEU A 376 7.73 14.50 4.54
N ARG A 377 8.85 14.46 3.81
CA ARG A 377 9.06 15.31 2.62
C ARG A 377 8.11 14.97 1.49
N ILE A 378 7.96 13.69 1.17
CA ILE A 378 7.07 13.18 0.12
C ILE A 378 5.61 13.65 0.35
N VAL A 379 5.15 13.63 1.60
CA VAL A 379 3.78 14.05 1.92
C VAL A 379 3.66 15.54 2.17
N GLY A 380 4.66 16.19 2.78
CA GLY A 380 4.62 17.61 3.15
C GLY A 380 4.29 18.52 1.98
N GLU A 381 4.92 18.31 0.83
CA GLU A 381 4.63 19.06 -0.41
C GLU A 381 3.16 18.97 -0.83
N THR A 382 2.55 17.80 -0.62
CA THR A 382 1.13 17.58 -0.95
C THR A 382 0.20 18.08 0.14
N GLN A 383 0.61 18.03 1.41
CA GLN A 383 -0.19 18.46 2.56
C GLN A 383 -0.46 19.95 2.51
N GLU A 384 0.53 20.75 2.10
CA GLU A 384 0.37 22.19 1.92
C GLU A 384 -0.67 22.51 0.84
N LEU A 385 -0.59 21.82 -0.31
CA LEU A 385 -1.58 21.95 -1.39
C LEU A 385 -2.96 21.43 -0.96
N TYR A 386 -2.99 20.37 -0.16
CA TYR A 386 -4.20 19.76 0.37
C TYR A 386 -4.90 20.67 1.39
N SER A 387 -4.16 21.44 2.18
CA SER A 387 -4.73 22.41 3.12
C SER A 387 -5.56 23.50 2.44
N GLN A 388 -5.34 23.72 1.14
CA GLN A 388 -6.06 24.69 0.30
C GLN A 388 -7.11 24.02 -0.59
N VAL A 389 -7.40 22.73 -0.38
CA VAL A 389 -8.29 21.95 -1.25
C VAL A 389 -9.71 22.51 -1.31
N ASP A 390 -10.19 23.23 -0.30
CA ASP A 390 -11.52 23.83 -0.34
C ASP A 390 -11.61 25.12 -1.16
N GLU A 391 -10.48 25.70 -1.57
CA GLU A 391 -10.45 26.93 -2.36
C GLU A 391 -10.49 26.69 -3.87
N VAL A 392 -10.33 25.42 -4.30
CA VAL A 392 -10.15 25.06 -5.72
C VAL A 392 -11.36 24.38 -6.33
N SER A 393 -11.39 24.29 -7.67
CA SER A 393 -12.50 23.65 -8.38
C SER A 393 -12.62 22.14 -8.05
N PRO A 394 -13.83 21.55 -8.01
CA PRO A 394 -13.98 20.13 -7.62
C PRO A 394 -13.24 19.10 -8.48
N SER A 395 -12.98 19.42 -9.76
CA SER A 395 -12.14 18.57 -10.60
C SER A 395 -10.69 18.57 -10.11
N TYR A 396 -10.17 19.75 -9.76
CA TYR A 396 -8.84 19.91 -9.22
C TYR A 396 -8.73 19.32 -7.81
N ARG A 397 -9.79 19.44 -6.98
CA ARG A 397 -9.88 18.74 -5.68
C ARG A 397 -9.67 17.23 -5.83
N THR A 398 -10.41 16.61 -6.75
CA THR A 398 -10.29 15.17 -7.01
C THR A 398 -8.85 14.78 -7.38
N SER A 399 -8.22 15.55 -8.27
CA SER A 399 -6.82 15.34 -8.64
C SER A 399 -5.87 15.51 -7.45
N LEU A 400 -6.07 16.52 -6.59
CA LEU A 400 -5.29 16.71 -5.37
C LEU A 400 -5.46 15.56 -4.37
N HIS A 401 -6.69 15.08 -4.13
CA HIS A 401 -6.92 13.90 -3.27
C HIS A 401 -6.20 12.67 -3.80
N HIS A 402 -6.27 12.40 -5.12
CA HIS A 402 -5.56 11.28 -5.72
C HIS A 402 -4.05 11.43 -5.62
N TYR A 403 -3.52 12.62 -5.84
CA TYR A 403 -2.10 12.92 -5.74
C TYR A 403 -1.59 12.74 -4.31
N HIS A 404 -2.30 13.30 -3.32
CA HIS A 404 -1.97 13.15 -1.91
C HIS A 404 -2.01 11.68 -1.45
N ARG A 405 -3.10 10.95 -1.75
CA ARG A 405 -3.21 9.50 -1.41
C ARG A 405 -2.11 8.66 -2.04
N ARG A 406 -1.71 8.98 -3.27
CA ARG A 406 -0.61 8.31 -3.96
C ARG A 406 0.72 8.54 -3.25
N ASN A 407 1.08 9.80 -2.97
CA ASN A 407 2.32 10.13 -2.28
C ASN A 407 2.36 9.52 -0.87
N ARG A 408 1.22 9.45 -0.17
CA ARG A 408 1.09 8.72 1.09
C ARG A 408 1.36 7.22 0.94
N ALA A 409 0.82 6.58 -0.09
CA ALA A 409 1.08 5.16 -0.38
C ALA A 409 2.55 4.89 -0.69
N ASP A 410 3.20 5.77 -1.47
CA ASP A 410 4.62 5.66 -1.80
C ASP A 410 5.51 5.78 -0.55
N ALA A 411 5.28 6.82 0.25
CA ALA A 411 5.99 7.04 1.51
C ALA A 411 5.78 5.89 2.51
N PHE A 412 4.57 5.35 2.60
CA PHE A 412 4.26 4.19 3.43
C PHE A 412 4.99 2.93 2.96
N SER A 413 5.07 2.69 1.66
CA SER A 413 5.83 1.56 1.10
C SER A 413 7.33 1.69 1.42
N ILE A 414 7.90 2.89 1.29
CA ILE A 414 9.30 3.17 1.66
C ILE A 414 9.53 2.90 3.15
N ILE A 415 8.58 3.28 4.02
CA ILE A 415 8.65 3.00 5.46
C ILE A 415 8.77 1.50 5.72
N LEU A 416 7.93 0.68 5.09
CA LEU A 416 7.95 -0.77 5.28
C LEU A 416 9.25 -1.41 4.81
N ASP A 417 9.89 -0.84 3.78
CA ASP A 417 11.04 -1.44 3.11
C ASP A 417 12.40 -0.96 3.59
N ARG A 418 12.50 0.32 3.95
CA ARG A 418 13.80 1.00 4.09
C ARG A 418 14.09 1.50 5.49
N LEU A 419 13.07 1.75 6.31
CA LEU A 419 13.32 2.08 7.70
C LEU A 419 13.87 0.86 8.46
N PRO A 420 14.67 1.08 9.52
CA PRO A 420 15.53 0.04 10.09
C PRO A 420 14.77 -1.26 10.42
N ALA A 421 15.16 -2.37 9.78
CA ALA A 421 14.48 -3.65 9.91
C ALA A 421 14.78 -4.40 11.24
N ARG A 422 15.58 -3.81 12.15
CA ARG A 422 16.02 -4.50 13.38
C ARG A 422 14.89 -4.80 14.36
N ASN A 423 13.76 -4.12 14.24
CA ASN A 423 12.58 -4.35 15.07
C ASN A 423 11.28 -4.23 14.24
N PRO A 424 10.73 -5.34 13.73
CA PRO A 424 9.54 -5.34 12.88
C PRO A 424 8.30 -4.77 13.59
N ALA A 425 8.19 -4.97 14.90
CA ALA A 425 7.11 -4.39 15.70
C ALA A 425 7.17 -2.85 15.68
N ARG A 426 8.38 -2.28 15.74
CA ARG A 426 8.58 -0.83 15.69
C ARG A 426 8.35 -0.27 14.28
N VAL A 427 8.77 -0.98 13.23
CA VAL A 427 8.44 -0.61 11.84
C VAL A 427 6.93 -0.57 11.63
N ARG A 428 6.20 -1.58 12.12
CA ARG A 428 4.73 -1.59 12.12
C ARG A 428 4.16 -0.36 12.83
N ASP A 429 4.63 -0.05 14.03
CA ASP A 429 4.10 1.08 14.80
C ASP A 429 4.38 2.43 14.12
N ILE A 430 5.56 2.60 13.52
CA ILE A 430 5.93 3.77 12.70
C ILE A 430 5.01 3.88 11.48
N ALA A 431 4.84 2.77 10.74
CA ALA A 431 3.98 2.72 9.57
C ALA A 431 2.52 3.05 9.91
N LEU A 432 2.01 2.55 11.03
CA LEU A 432 0.65 2.87 11.50
C LEU A 432 0.50 4.33 11.94
N CYS A 433 1.51 4.93 12.60
CA CYS A 433 1.46 6.37 12.89
C CYS A 433 1.36 7.20 11.61
N PHE A 434 2.10 6.81 10.57
CA PHE A 434 2.05 7.46 9.27
C PHE A 434 0.72 7.22 8.52
N ALA A 435 0.20 5.99 8.56
CA ALA A 435 -1.09 5.64 7.99
C ALA A 435 -2.26 6.36 8.68
N ASP A 436 -2.14 6.64 9.97
CA ASP A 436 -3.10 7.41 10.77
C ASP A 436 -2.94 8.93 10.62
N GLU A 437 -2.04 9.41 9.74
CA GLU A 437 -1.71 10.85 9.57
C GLU A 437 -1.18 11.53 10.85
N ARG A 438 -0.70 10.75 11.81
CA ARG A 438 -0.09 11.26 13.05
C ARG A 438 1.38 11.58 12.80
N TYR A 439 1.64 12.54 11.93
CA TYR A 439 3.01 12.88 11.48
C TYR A 439 3.92 13.37 12.62
N ASP A 440 3.37 14.07 13.61
CA ASP A 440 4.10 14.45 14.82
C ASP A 440 4.52 13.23 15.65
N ASP A 441 3.63 12.25 15.78
CA ASP A 441 3.94 10.99 16.47
C ASP A 441 4.96 10.18 15.67
N TYR A 442 4.84 10.16 14.34
CA TYR A 442 5.82 9.55 13.44
C TYR A 442 7.22 10.14 13.69
N ALA A 443 7.36 11.47 13.68
CA ALA A 443 8.64 12.14 13.90
C ALA A 443 9.26 11.74 15.25
N ARG A 444 8.45 11.75 16.32
CA ARG A 444 8.88 11.36 17.67
C ARG A 444 9.32 9.89 17.77
N VAL A 445 8.66 8.98 17.04
CA VAL A 445 8.94 7.54 17.11
C VAL A 445 10.12 7.15 16.21
N VAL A 446 10.29 7.81 15.07
CA VAL A 446 11.32 7.50 14.06
C VAL A 446 12.68 8.09 14.42
N GLU A 447 12.76 9.29 14.99
CA GLU A 447 14.04 9.95 15.32
C GLU A 447 14.94 9.12 16.26
N PRO A 448 14.45 8.58 17.39
CA PRO A 448 15.27 7.73 18.25
C PRO A 448 15.58 6.37 17.62
N PHE A 449 14.83 5.97 16.59
CA PHE A 449 15.04 4.72 15.88
C PHE A 449 16.17 4.84 14.86
N ALA A 450 16.21 5.95 14.13
CA ALA A 450 17.27 6.28 13.20
C ALA A 450 18.60 6.53 13.92
N ALA A 451 18.57 7.11 15.13
CA ALA A 451 19.78 7.35 15.94
C ALA A 451 20.36 6.08 16.61
N ALA A 452 19.56 5.01 16.77
CA ALA A 452 19.96 3.77 17.43
C ALA A 452 20.29 2.61 16.47
N ALA A 453 20.09 2.81 15.15
CA ALA A 453 20.36 1.84 14.10
C ALA A 453 21.76 2.01 13.53
#